data_AF-A0A840QG22-F1
#
_entry.id   AF-A0A840QG22-F1
#
_cell.length_a   1.000
_cell.length_b   1.000
_cell.length_c   1.000
_cell.angle_alpha   90.00
_cell.angle_beta   90.00
_cell.angle_gamma   90.00
#
_symmetry.space_group_name_H-M   'P 1'
#
loop_
_entity.id
_entity.type
_entity.pdbx_description
1 polymer ?
#
loop_
_entity_poly.entity_id
_entity_poly.type
_entity_poly.pdbx_seq_one_letter_code
_entity_poly.pdbx_strand_id
1 'polypeptide(L)'
;MTIIARTLVPVFCAVLLAGCGGQPAGNAPGAIIVQAGDNSCALSATSAPAGTIRFDVTNVGSQVTEFYLYGEGDRVISEVENIGPGLTRQLVVEVPQSGKYTTACKPGMQGESIREVRRHRAVEQVITVRQPRAADS
;
A
#
# COMPACT_ATOMS: atom_id res chain seq x y z
N MET A 1 -4.36 60.54 34.24
CA MET A 1 -5.14 61.04 33.09
C MET A 1 -4.21 61.75 32.11
N THR A 2 -3.57 61.03 31.18
CA THR A 2 -2.92 61.58 29.96
C THR A 2 -2.61 60.40 29.01
N ILE A 3 -3.41 60.19 27.95
CA ILE A 3 -3.21 60.49 26.51
C ILE A 3 -2.47 59.40 25.70
N ILE A 4 -3.30 58.62 24.99
CA ILE A 4 -3.29 58.19 23.57
C ILE A 4 -1.95 58.14 22.79
N ALA A 5 -1.67 56.98 22.16
CA ALA A 5 -1.21 56.92 20.76
C ALA A 5 -1.52 55.55 20.15
N ARG A 6 -2.38 55.55 19.12
CA ARG A 6 -2.74 54.38 18.29
C ARG A 6 -1.70 54.22 17.19
N THR A 7 -0.99 53.09 17.16
CA THR A 7 -0.22 52.66 15.99
C THR A 7 -0.95 51.50 15.31
N LEU A 8 -1.48 51.75 14.12
CA LEU A 8 -1.93 50.74 13.17
C LEU A 8 -0.71 50.01 12.61
N VAL A 9 -0.63 48.71 12.83
CA VAL A 9 0.34 47.83 12.16
C VAL A 9 -0.46 46.81 11.34
N PRO A 10 -0.35 46.80 10.01
CA PRO A 10 -0.89 45.73 9.19
C PRO A 10 0.14 44.60 9.14
N VAL A 11 -0.12 43.49 9.84
CA VAL A 11 0.63 42.25 9.64
C VAL A 11 -0.19 41.31 8.77
N PHE A 12 0.39 41.07 7.60
CA PHE A 12 -0.05 40.20 6.52
C PHE A 12 0.12 38.73 6.91
N CYS A 13 -0.86 37.91 6.50
CA CYS A 13 -0.90 36.45 6.35
C CYS A 13 0.19 35.57 6.99
N ALA A 14 -0.24 34.66 7.86
CA ALA A 14 0.10 33.24 7.74
C ALA A 14 -0.98 32.41 8.43
N VAL A 15 -1.95 31.90 7.66
CA VAL A 15 -2.79 30.81 8.12
C VAL A 15 -1.92 29.55 8.14
N LEU A 16 -1.39 29.20 9.29
CA LEU A 16 -0.74 27.91 9.49
C LEU A 16 -1.81 26.84 9.69
N LEU A 17 -2.38 26.33 8.58
CA LEU A 17 -2.93 24.98 8.60
C LEU A 17 -1.76 24.00 8.59
N ALA A 18 -1.14 23.80 9.75
CA ALA A 18 -0.38 22.58 10.03
C ALA A 18 -1.38 21.45 10.33
N GLY A 19 -2.24 21.15 9.37
CA GLY A 19 -3.00 19.91 9.33
C GLY A 19 -2.12 18.84 8.71
N CYS A 20 -1.19 18.29 9.48
CA CYS A 20 -0.57 17.02 9.12
C CYS A 20 -1.65 15.95 9.27
N GLY A 21 -2.49 15.84 8.24
CA GLY A 21 -3.48 14.78 8.09
C GLY A 21 -2.76 13.48 7.75
N GLY A 22 -2.13 12.88 8.75
CA GLY A 22 -1.78 11.47 8.77
C GLY A 22 -2.76 10.77 9.70
N GLN A 23 -4.00 10.59 9.25
CA GLN A 23 -4.97 9.75 9.94
C GLN A 23 -4.30 8.36 10.14
N PRO A 24 -4.21 7.80 11.35
CA PRO A 24 -4.02 6.37 11.45
C PRO A 24 -5.32 5.76 10.89
N ALA A 25 -5.24 5.19 9.69
CA ALA A 25 -6.32 4.38 9.13
C ALA A 25 -6.69 3.34 10.20
N GLY A 26 -7.90 3.49 10.73
CA GLY A 26 -8.35 2.82 11.94
C GLY A 26 -8.34 1.30 11.79
N ASN A 27 -8.08 0.63 12.92
CA ASN A 27 -8.39 -0.75 13.30
C ASN A 27 -8.37 -1.85 12.22
N ALA A 28 -7.65 -1.67 11.12
CA ALA A 28 -7.24 -2.78 10.29
C ALA A 28 -6.24 -3.62 11.10
N PRO A 29 -6.24 -4.95 10.95
CA PRO A 29 -5.07 -5.75 11.27
C PRO A 29 -3.84 -5.04 10.71
N GLY A 30 -2.72 -5.03 11.45
CA GLY A 30 -1.50 -4.39 11.00
C GLY A 30 -1.16 -4.76 9.55
N ALA A 31 -0.55 -3.84 8.79
CA ALA A 31 -0.23 -4.11 7.39
C ALA A 31 0.54 -5.41 7.21
N ILE A 32 0.28 -6.07 6.09
CA ILE A 32 1.19 -7.09 5.57
C ILE A 32 2.39 -6.36 5.00
N ILE A 33 3.55 -6.54 5.62
CA ILE A 33 4.81 -6.01 5.10
C ILE A 33 5.27 -6.93 3.97
N VAL A 34 5.64 -6.35 2.84
CA VAL A 34 6.16 -7.05 1.67
C VAL A 34 7.57 -6.56 1.40
N GLN A 35 8.53 -7.49 1.39
CA GLN A 35 9.92 -7.24 0.97
C GLN A 35 10.10 -7.80 -0.44
N ALA A 36 10.08 -6.91 -1.43
CA ALA A 36 10.22 -7.24 -2.84
C ALA A 36 11.69 -7.16 -3.26
N GLY A 37 12.31 -8.31 -3.51
CA GLY A 37 13.69 -8.43 -4.00
C GLY A 37 13.73 -8.89 -5.45
N ASP A 38 14.92 -8.90 -6.06
CA ASP A 38 15.09 -9.26 -7.47
C ASP A 38 14.67 -10.71 -7.79
N ASN A 39 14.71 -11.59 -6.79
CA ASN A 39 14.29 -13.00 -6.89
C ASN A 39 13.47 -13.46 -5.67
N SER A 40 12.88 -12.53 -4.90
CA SER A 40 12.13 -12.85 -3.68
C SER A 40 10.93 -11.93 -3.50
N CYS A 41 9.85 -12.45 -2.92
CA CYS A 41 8.70 -11.67 -2.49
C CYS A 41 8.29 -12.18 -1.11
N ALA A 42 8.80 -11.56 -0.04
CA ALA A 42 8.58 -12.06 1.32
C ALA A 42 7.49 -11.27 2.03
N LEU A 43 6.45 -11.97 2.50
CA LEU A 43 5.33 -11.40 3.24
C LEU A 43 5.50 -11.64 4.75
N SER A 44 5.16 -10.65 5.58
CA SER A 44 5.12 -10.83 7.05
C SER A 44 3.99 -11.72 7.54
N ALA A 45 2.94 -11.90 6.72
CA ALA A 45 1.81 -12.77 7.01
C ALA A 45 1.22 -13.34 5.72
N THR A 46 0.80 -14.61 5.78
CA THR A 46 0.13 -15.32 4.68
C THR A 46 -1.37 -15.48 4.92
N SER A 47 -1.94 -14.69 5.84
CA SER A 47 -3.37 -14.64 6.08
C SER A 47 -3.81 -13.26 6.54
N ALA A 48 -5.00 -12.85 6.11
CA ALA A 48 -5.67 -11.61 6.49
C ALA A 48 -7.17 -11.88 6.69
N PRO A 49 -7.89 -11.08 7.47
CA PRO A 49 -9.34 -11.07 7.40
C PRO A 49 -9.82 -10.43 6.09
N ALA A 50 -11.00 -10.83 5.63
CA ALA A 50 -11.72 -10.18 4.55
C ALA A 50 -12.10 -8.76 4.97
N GLY A 51 -12.16 -7.86 4.00
CA GLY A 51 -12.34 -6.43 4.16
C GLY A 51 -11.17 -5.66 3.54
N THR A 52 -10.88 -4.47 4.08
CA THR A 52 -9.75 -3.66 3.64
C THR A 52 -8.42 -4.26 4.10
N ILE A 53 -7.57 -4.62 3.14
CA ILE A 53 -6.22 -5.14 3.39
C ILE A 53 -5.20 -4.11 2.92
N ARG A 54 -4.19 -3.85 3.75
CA ARG A 54 -3.06 -2.98 3.42
C ARG A 54 -1.78 -3.79 3.30
N PHE A 55 -1.06 -3.57 2.21
CA PHE A 55 0.29 -4.06 1.97
C PHE A 55 1.26 -2.88 1.96
N ASP A 56 2.31 -2.96 2.77
CA ASP A 56 3.43 -2.03 2.72
C ASP A 56 4.58 -2.70 1.96
N VAL A 57 4.76 -2.30 0.70
CA VAL A 57 5.70 -2.93 -0.22
C VAL A 57 6.99 -2.13 -0.25
N THR A 58 8.04 -2.69 0.34
CA THR A 58 9.41 -2.18 0.26
C THR A 58 10.18 -2.91 -0.83
N ASN A 59 10.75 -2.18 -1.78
CA ASN A 59 11.69 -2.75 -2.73
C ASN A 59 13.09 -2.82 -2.12
N VAL A 60 13.54 -4.05 -1.84
CA VAL A 60 14.89 -4.38 -1.35
C VAL A 60 15.81 -4.92 -2.45
N GLY A 61 15.30 -5.02 -3.68
CA GLY A 61 16.05 -5.38 -4.86
C GLY A 61 16.77 -4.20 -5.50
N SER A 62 17.39 -4.48 -6.65
CA SER A 62 18.15 -3.50 -7.44
C SER A 62 17.37 -2.95 -8.64
N GLN A 63 16.28 -3.60 -9.03
CA GLN A 63 15.43 -3.19 -10.15
C GLN A 63 14.16 -2.48 -9.67
N VAL A 64 13.58 -1.64 -10.51
CA VAL A 64 12.20 -1.18 -10.29
C VAL A 64 11.28 -2.41 -10.27
N THR A 65 10.40 -2.47 -9.28
CA THR A 65 9.46 -3.59 -9.11
C THR A 65 8.03 -3.12 -9.05
N GLU A 66 7.13 -4.05 -9.35
CA GLU A 66 5.70 -3.93 -9.18
C GLU A 66 5.23 -4.99 -8.18
N PHE A 67 4.11 -4.74 -7.50
CA PHE A 67 3.45 -5.70 -6.62
C PHE A 67 1.98 -5.85 -7.03
N TYR A 68 1.54 -7.10 -7.15
CA TYR A 68 0.20 -7.46 -7.58
C TYR A 68 -0.51 -8.30 -6.53
N LEU A 69 -1.83 -8.10 -6.43
CA LEU A 69 -2.76 -9.02 -5.81
C LEU A 69 -3.69 -9.59 -6.89
N TYR A 70 -3.68 -10.91 -7.05
CA TYR A 70 -4.55 -11.65 -7.95
C TYR A 70 -5.62 -12.42 -7.17
N GLY A 71 -6.82 -12.48 -7.74
CA GLY A 71 -7.89 -13.36 -7.33
C GLY A 71 -7.94 -14.62 -8.20
N GLU A 72 -9.11 -15.26 -8.20
CA GLU A 72 -9.36 -16.44 -9.03
C GLU A 72 -9.12 -16.17 -10.53
N GLY A 73 -8.59 -17.18 -11.22
CA GLY A 73 -8.34 -17.11 -12.67
C GLY A 73 -7.32 -16.05 -13.09
N ASP A 74 -6.38 -15.69 -12.21
CA ASP A 74 -5.35 -14.67 -12.44
C ASP A 74 -5.89 -13.27 -12.71
N ARG A 75 -7.12 -12.99 -12.24
CA ARG A 75 -7.68 -11.65 -12.31
C ARG A 75 -6.89 -10.73 -11.40
N VAL A 76 -6.33 -9.65 -11.94
CA VAL A 76 -5.75 -8.57 -11.16
C VAL A 76 -6.85 -7.94 -10.30
N ILE A 77 -6.68 -7.99 -8.98
CA ILE A 77 -7.56 -7.30 -8.03
C ILE A 77 -7.04 -5.88 -7.84
N SER A 78 -5.73 -5.76 -7.63
CA SER A 78 -5.06 -4.46 -7.50
C SER A 78 -3.55 -4.62 -7.65
N GLU A 79 -2.88 -3.51 -7.87
CA GLU A 79 -1.44 -3.45 -8.07
C GLU A 79 -0.88 -2.11 -7.60
N VAL A 80 0.41 -2.11 -7.30
CA VAL A 80 1.20 -0.89 -7.14
C VAL A 80 2.49 -1.04 -7.94
N GLU A 81 2.71 -0.09 -8.84
CA GLU A 81 3.79 -0.15 -9.82
C GLU A 81 4.89 0.90 -9.56
N ASN A 82 5.98 0.79 -10.33
CA ASN A 82 7.09 1.74 -10.34
C ASN A 82 7.71 1.97 -8.95
N ILE A 83 7.87 0.90 -8.16
CA ILE A 83 8.55 0.96 -6.86
C ILE A 83 10.06 0.88 -7.12
N GLY A 84 10.74 2.03 -7.10
CA GLY A 84 12.19 2.09 -7.23
C GLY A 84 12.94 1.42 -6.06
N PRO A 85 14.22 1.04 -6.25
CA PRO A 85 15.05 0.46 -5.19
C PRO A 85 15.07 1.31 -3.92
N GLY A 86 14.90 0.67 -2.76
CA GLY A 86 14.86 1.32 -1.45
C GLY A 86 13.57 2.07 -1.14
N LEU A 87 12.62 2.16 -2.07
CA LEU A 87 11.35 2.84 -1.85
C LEU A 87 10.31 1.90 -1.25
N THR A 88 9.40 2.50 -0.49
CA THR A 88 8.19 1.85 0.00
C THR A 88 6.97 2.48 -0.66
N ARG A 89 6.03 1.65 -1.10
CA ARG A 89 4.69 2.09 -1.52
C ARG A 89 3.62 1.25 -0.84
N GLN A 90 2.45 1.84 -0.67
CA GLN A 90 1.30 1.17 -0.06
C GLN A 90 0.33 0.72 -1.14
N LEU A 91 -0.18 -0.49 -0.98
CA LEU A 91 -1.38 -0.96 -1.67
C LEU A 91 -2.48 -1.18 -0.63
N VAL A 92 -3.56 -0.41 -0.74
CA VAL A 92 -4.77 -0.59 0.07
C VAL A 92 -5.87 -1.08 -0.85
N VAL A 93 -6.45 -2.24 -0.53
CA VAL A 93 -7.40 -2.92 -1.41
C VAL A 93 -8.54 -3.54 -0.61
N GLU A 94 -9.75 -3.44 -1.14
CA GLU A 94 -10.94 -4.06 -0.55
C GLU A 94 -11.07 -5.51 -1.06
N VAL A 95 -11.06 -6.48 -0.13
CA VAL A 95 -11.14 -7.91 -0.42
C VAL A 95 -12.28 -8.53 0.41
N PRO A 96 -13.54 -8.41 -0.03
CA PRO A 96 -14.70 -8.79 0.78
C PRO A 96 -14.91 -10.31 0.86
N GLN A 97 -14.32 -11.06 -0.06
CA GLN A 97 -14.49 -12.51 -0.15
C GLN A 97 -13.35 -13.24 0.55
N SER A 98 -13.68 -14.26 1.33
CA SER A 98 -12.69 -15.21 1.83
C SER A 98 -12.23 -16.14 0.72
N GLY A 99 -10.97 -16.54 0.74
CA GLY A 99 -10.42 -17.44 -0.26
C GLY A 99 -8.90 -17.39 -0.33
N LYS A 100 -8.36 -18.01 -1.37
CA LYS A 100 -6.94 -17.93 -1.71
C LYS A 100 -6.74 -16.81 -2.71
N TYR A 101 -5.74 -15.98 -2.45
CA TYR A 101 -5.30 -14.91 -3.32
C TYR A 101 -3.81 -15.07 -3.57
N THR A 102 -3.36 -14.69 -4.76
CA THR A 102 -1.94 -14.78 -5.12
C THR A 102 -1.35 -13.38 -5.12
N THR A 103 -0.28 -13.18 -4.36
CA THR A 103 0.54 -11.98 -4.43
C THR A 103 1.75 -12.23 -5.32
N ALA A 104 2.20 -11.23 -6.06
CA ALA A 104 3.40 -11.34 -6.89
C ALA A 104 4.25 -10.08 -6.84
N CYS A 105 5.57 -10.26 -6.64
CA CYS A 105 6.55 -9.22 -6.90
C CYS A 105 7.14 -9.44 -8.30
N LYS A 106 7.23 -8.37 -9.11
CA LYS A 106 7.67 -8.44 -10.51
C LYS A 106 8.81 -7.43 -10.76
N PRO A 107 10.07 -7.81 -10.53
CA PRO A 107 11.22 -6.92 -10.70
C PRO A 107 11.65 -6.82 -12.17
N GLY A 108 11.98 -5.61 -12.60
CA GLY A 108 12.47 -5.31 -13.96
C GLY A 108 11.36 -5.09 -14.99
N MET A 109 10.10 -5.06 -14.57
CA MET A 109 8.98 -4.70 -15.43
C MET A 109 8.75 -3.19 -15.35
N GLN A 110 9.07 -2.45 -16.40
CA GLN A 110 8.56 -1.09 -16.61
C GLN A 110 7.87 -1.04 -17.97
N GLY A 111 6.58 -0.67 -17.99
CA GLY A 111 5.90 -0.26 -19.22
C GLY A 111 5.75 -1.34 -20.31
N GLU A 112 5.88 -2.63 -19.98
CA GLU A 112 5.75 -3.68 -20.99
C GLU A 112 4.28 -3.93 -21.33
N SER A 113 3.97 -3.88 -22.63
CA SER A 113 2.63 -4.07 -23.15
C SER A 113 2.07 -5.45 -22.78
N ILE A 114 0.76 -5.48 -22.52
CA ILE A 114 -0.11 -6.61 -22.09
C ILE A 114 0.02 -7.95 -22.85
N ARG A 115 0.89 -8.07 -23.86
CA ARG A 115 0.99 -9.24 -24.74
C ARG A 115 2.20 -10.15 -24.51
N GLU A 116 3.22 -9.73 -23.75
CA GLU A 116 4.40 -10.58 -23.49
C GLU A 116 4.71 -10.88 -22.01
N VAL A 117 4.09 -10.21 -21.03
CA VAL A 117 4.56 -10.31 -19.63
C VAL A 117 3.64 -11.06 -18.67
N ARG A 118 3.29 -12.28 -19.04
CA ARG A 118 2.57 -13.16 -18.13
C ARG A 118 3.53 -14.15 -17.47
N ARG A 119 3.93 -13.81 -16.24
CA ARG A 119 4.55 -14.66 -15.20
C ARG A 119 6.02 -15.07 -15.26
N HIS A 120 6.74 -14.96 -16.37
CA HIS A 120 8.08 -15.59 -16.47
C HIS A 120 9.15 -15.07 -15.50
N ARG A 121 8.90 -13.97 -14.77
CA ARG A 121 9.79 -13.48 -13.71
C ARG A 121 9.08 -13.05 -12.43
N ALA A 122 7.82 -13.45 -12.25
CA ALA A 122 7.07 -13.14 -11.05
C ALA A 122 7.47 -14.09 -9.92
N VAL A 123 7.73 -13.54 -8.73
CA VAL A 123 7.89 -14.34 -7.51
C VAL A 123 6.57 -14.28 -6.75
N GLU A 124 5.89 -15.43 -6.71
CA GLU A 124 4.52 -15.54 -6.22
C GLU A 124 4.44 -16.15 -4.82
N GLN A 125 3.50 -15.66 -4.03
CA GLN A 125 3.09 -16.25 -2.75
C GLN A 125 1.57 -16.27 -2.66
N VAL A 126 1.00 -17.27 -1.97
CA VAL A 126 -0.44 -17.35 -1.74
C VAL A 126 -0.76 -16.85 -0.33
N ILE A 127 -1.75 -15.96 -0.22
CA ILE A 127 -2.35 -15.56 1.05
C ILE A 127 -3.76 -16.13 1.19
N THR A 128 -4.14 -16.45 2.43
CA THR A 128 -5.50 -16.91 2.77
C THR A 128 -6.28 -15.78 3.42
N VAL A 129 -7.30 -15.29 2.72
CA VAL A 129 -8.26 -14.33 3.28
C VAL A 129 -9.37 -15.10 3.99
N ARG A 130 -9.56 -14.81 5.28
CA ARG A 130 -10.56 -15.47 6.14
C ARG A 130 -11.73 -14.53 6.39
N GLN A 131 -12.94 -15.05 6.51
CA GLN A 131 -14.04 -14.19 6.97
C GLN A 131 -13.69 -13.64 8.37
N PRO A 132 -13.98 -12.34 8.65
CA PRO A 132 -13.91 -11.85 10.01
C PRO A 132 -14.83 -12.72 10.87
N ARG A 133 -14.33 -13.16 12.03
CA ARG A 133 -15.23 -13.81 12.99
C ARG A 133 -16.34 -12.83 13.30
N ALA A 134 -17.59 -13.29 13.24
CA ALA A 134 -18.70 -12.51 13.75
C ALA A 134 -18.31 -12.06 15.17
N ALA A 135 -18.33 -10.74 15.41
CA ALA A 135 -18.17 -10.25 16.77
C ALA A 135 -19.33 -10.87 17.57
N ASP A 136 -18.98 -11.70 18.55
CA ASP A 136 -19.96 -12.26 19.49
C ASP A 136 -20.73 -11.06 20.07
N SER A 137 -22.03 -11.04 19.81
CA SER A 137 -22.92 -9.88 20.00
C SER A 137 -23.43 -9.81 21.43
#